data_AF-A0A023NB50-F1
#
_entry.id   AF-A0A023NB50-F1
#
_cell.length_a   1.000
_cell.length_b   1.000
_cell.length_c   1.000
_cell.angle_alpha   90.00
_cell.angle_beta   90.00
_cell.angle_gamma   90.00
#
_symmetry.space_group_name_H-M   'P 1'
#
loop_
_entity.id
_entity.type
_entity.pdbx_description
1 polymer ?
#
loop_
_entity_poly.entity_id
_entity_poly.type
_entity_poly.pdbx_seq_one_letter_code
_entity_poly.pdbx_strand_id
1 'polypeptide(L)'
;CKPSCSWSGKAAVNAPALTCDKNDNPISNTNAVNGCEGGGSAYACTNYSPWAVNDELAYGFAATKISGGSEASWCCACYALTFTSGPVKGKKMIVQSTNTGGDLGDNHFDLMM
;
A
#
# COMPACT_ATOMS: atom_id res chain seq x y z
N CYS A 1 -1.81 -7.18 -8.11
CA CYS A 1 -2.39 -8.12 -7.12
C CYS A 1 -3.34 -7.37 -6.21
N LYS A 2 -4.21 -8.07 -5.48
CA LYS A 2 -4.94 -7.53 -4.33
C LYS A 2 -3.95 -7.20 -3.20
N PRO A 3 -3.93 -5.96 -2.65
CA PRO A 3 -3.07 -5.61 -1.53
C PRO A 3 -3.36 -6.45 -0.27
N SER A 4 -2.33 -6.79 0.50
CA SER A 4 -2.50 -7.66 1.67
C SER A 4 -3.36 -7.02 2.78
N CYS A 5 -3.36 -5.69 2.92
CA CYS A 5 -4.20 -4.98 3.89
C CYS A 5 -5.66 -4.85 3.44
N SER A 6 -6.01 -5.34 2.24
CA SER A 6 -7.40 -5.43 1.76
C SER A 6 -8.15 -6.65 2.27
N TRP A 7 -7.48 -7.54 3.00
CA TRP A 7 -8.14 -8.66 3.66
C TRP A 7 -8.68 -8.25 5.04
N SER A 8 -9.89 -8.70 5.36
CA SER A 8 -10.49 -8.48 6.68
C SER A 8 -9.65 -9.11 7.80
N GLY A 9 -9.59 -8.44 8.96
CA GLY A 9 -8.91 -8.94 10.15
C GLY A 9 -7.38 -8.79 10.14
N LYS A 10 -6.79 -8.14 9.13
CA LYS A 10 -5.35 -7.88 9.08
C LYS A 10 -4.86 -6.86 10.11
N ALA A 11 -5.68 -5.87 10.42
CA ALA A 11 -5.43 -4.85 11.45
C ALA A 11 -6.76 -4.33 12.03
N ALA A 12 -6.69 -3.62 13.15
CA ALA A 12 -7.85 -2.95 13.76
C ALA A 12 -8.16 -1.64 13.01
N VAL A 13 -8.91 -1.76 11.91
CA VAL A 13 -9.28 -0.65 11.02
C VAL A 13 -10.81 -0.59 10.85
N ASN A 14 -11.33 0.58 10.50
CA ASN A 14 -12.76 0.75 10.21
C ASN A 14 -13.19 0.06 8.91
N ALA A 15 -12.29 -0.05 7.94
CA ALA A 15 -12.43 -0.84 6.73
C ALA A 15 -11.05 -1.29 6.23
N PRO A 16 -10.93 -2.48 5.62
CA PRO A 16 -9.71 -2.89 4.92
C PRO A 16 -9.38 -1.94 3.76
N ALA A 17 -8.14 -1.97 3.27
CA ALA A 17 -7.75 -1.22 2.09
C ALA A 17 -8.65 -1.61 0.90
N LEU A 18 -9.16 -0.62 0.17
CA LEU A 18 -10.02 -0.84 -0.99
C LEU A 18 -9.33 -1.69 -2.07
N THR A 19 -10.13 -2.49 -2.77
CA THR A 19 -9.73 -3.23 -3.99
C THR A 19 -10.63 -2.87 -5.14
N CYS A 20 -10.15 -3.04 -6.36
CA CYS A 20 -10.92 -2.78 -7.58
C CYS A 20 -10.98 -4.02 -8.48
N ASP A 21 -11.98 -4.07 -9.35
CA ASP A 21 -12.06 -5.06 -10.43
C ASP A 21 -11.09 -4.70 -11.57
N LYS A 22 -11.07 -5.51 -12.63
CA LYS A 22 -10.20 -5.29 -13.81
C LYS A 22 -10.47 -3.99 -14.57
N ASN A 23 -11.61 -3.34 -14.32
CA ASN A 23 -12.03 -2.09 -14.94
C ASN A 23 -11.90 -0.91 -13.95
N ASP A 24 -11.16 -1.08 -12.85
CA ASP A 24 -10.96 -0.08 -11.80
C ASP A 24 -12.22 0.28 -11.00
N ASN A 25 -13.26 -0.57 -11.01
CA ASN A 25 -14.44 -0.34 -10.17
C ASN A 25 -14.18 -0.83 -8.75
N PRO A 26 -14.45 -0.01 -7.71
CA PRO A 26 -14.37 -0.43 -6.31
C PRO A 26 -15.19 -1.70 -6.01
N ILE A 27 -14.54 -2.68 -5.37
CA ILE A 27 -15.17 -3.91 -4.89
C ILE A 27 -15.31 -3.82 -3.37
N SER A 28 -16.54 -3.99 -2.87
CA SER A 28 -16.84 -4.05 -1.42
C SER A 28 -16.65 -5.45 -0.82
N ASN A 29 -16.65 -6.50 -1.66
CA ASN A 29 -16.41 -7.87 -1.23
C ASN A 29 -14.94 -8.09 -0.85
N THR A 30 -14.63 -7.95 0.44
CA THR A 30 -13.29 -8.20 1.00
C THR A 30 -12.81 -9.65 0.83
N ASN A 31 -13.69 -10.59 0.50
CA ASN A 31 -13.34 -12.00 0.22
C ASN A 31 -13.10 -12.26 -1.27
N ALA A 32 -13.22 -11.26 -2.14
CA ALA A 32 -12.89 -11.41 -3.55
C ALA A 32 -11.44 -11.91 -3.72
N VAL A 33 -11.29 -12.95 -4.55
CA VAL A 33 -10.02 -13.66 -4.76
C VAL A 33 -9.03 -12.73 -5.44
N ASN A 34 -7.78 -12.78 -4.98
CA ASN A 34 -6.67 -11.98 -5.49
C ASN A 34 -6.47 -12.23 -7.00
N GLY A 35 -6.47 -11.18 -7.81
CA GLY A 35 -6.29 -11.29 -9.27
C GLY A 35 -4.90 -11.78 -9.71
N CYS A 36 -3.94 -11.92 -8.78
CA CYS A 36 -2.67 -12.63 -9.04
C CYS A 36 -2.74 -14.14 -8.79
N GLU A 37 -3.88 -14.64 -8.34
CA GLU A 37 -4.18 -16.06 -8.23
C GLU A 37 -5.13 -16.47 -9.37
N GLY A 38 -5.12 -17.75 -9.74
CA GLY A 38 -5.95 -18.26 -10.84
C GLY A 38 -7.44 -18.03 -10.58
N GLY A 39 -8.12 -17.34 -11.51
CA GLY A 39 -9.56 -17.05 -11.40
C GLY A 39 -9.92 -15.89 -10.46
N GLY A 40 -8.93 -15.16 -9.93
CA GLY A 40 -9.16 -13.98 -9.11
C GLY A 40 -9.72 -12.77 -9.87
N SER A 41 -10.36 -11.87 -9.13
CA SER A 41 -11.04 -10.69 -9.69
C SER A 41 -10.75 -9.38 -8.95
N ALA A 42 -9.98 -9.43 -7.86
CA ALA A 42 -9.61 -8.27 -7.06
C ALA A 42 -8.16 -7.82 -7.33
N TYR A 43 -7.99 -6.56 -7.68
CA TYR A 43 -6.73 -5.91 -8.00
C TYR A 43 -6.53 -4.68 -7.10
N ALA A 44 -5.31 -4.14 -7.11
CA ALA A 44 -5.07 -2.82 -6.56
C ALA A 44 -5.77 -1.77 -7.44
N CYS A 45 -6.37 -0.77 -6.82
CA CYS A 45 -7.02 0.33 -7.52
C CYS A 45 -5.98 1.30 -8.11
N THR A 46 -6.29 1.91 -9.24
CA THR A 46 -5.42 2.89 -9.92
C THR A 46 -5.27 4.16 -9.09
N ASN A 47 -6.24 4.48 -8.23
CA ASN A 47 -6.15 5.60 -7.29
C ASN A 47 -5.11 5.41 -6.17
N TYR A 48 -4.41 4.27 -6.12
CA TYR A 48 -3.22 4.07 -5.30
C TYR A 48 -1.92 4.56 -5.96
N SER A 49 -1.99 5.14 -7.16
CA SER A 49 -0.85 5.85 -7.74
C SER A 49 -0.46 7.09 -6.93
N PRO A 50 0.84 7.42 -6.85
CA PRO A 50 1.31 8.57 -6.09
C PRO A 50 1.04 9.87 -6.83
N TRP A 51 0.98 10.98 -6.09
CA TRP A 51 0.84 12.32 -6.67
C TRP A 51 1.68 13.35 -5.92
N ALA A 52 2.17 14.34 -6.67
CA ALA A 52 2.86 15.48 -6.09
C ALA A 52 1.84 16.47 -5.51
N VAL A 53 2.07 16.90 -4.28
CA VAL A 53 1.38 18.05 -3.68
C VAL A 53 2.04 19.34 -4.16
N ASN A 54 3.37 19.33 -4.19
CA ASN A 54 4.23 20.39 -4.73
C ASN A 54 5.63 19.80 -5.01
N ASP A 55 6.60 20.64 -5.33
CA ASP A 55 7.96 20.21 -5.64
C ASP A 55 8.68 19.50 -4.48
N GLU A 56 8.27 19.72 -3.22
CA GLU A 56 8.93 19.17 -2.03
C GLU A 56 8.18 17.99 -1.39
N LEU A 57 6.89 17.84 -1.67
CA LEU A 57 6.01 16.87 -1.02
C LEU A 57 5.18 16.08 -2.03
N ALA A 58 5.18 14.76 -1.86
CA ALA A 58 4.25 13.84 -2.52
C ALA A 58 3.44 13.02 -1.50
N TYR A 59 2.30 12.50 -1.95
CA TYR A 59 1.54 11.46 -1.26
C TYR A 59 1.53 10.18 -2.11
N GLY A 60 1.32 9.04 -1.46
CA GLY A 60 1.12 7.78 -2.16
C GLY A 60 0.90 6.60 -1.23
N PHE A 61 1.24 5.42 -1.74
CA PHE A 61 1.00 4.15 -1.07
C PHE A 61 2.22 3.25 -1.20
N ALA A 62 2.38 2.30 -0.27
CA ALA A 62 3.52 1.41 -0.27
C ALA A 62 3.16 0.01 0.25
N ALA A 63 3.94 -0.98 -0.19
CA ALA A 63 4.11 -2.20 0.58
C ALA A 63 5.20 -1.99 1.64
N THR A 64 4.98 -2.44 2.87
CA THR A 64 5.92 -2.19 3.97
C THR A 64 6.33 -3.46 4.69
N LYS A 65 7.59 -3.52 5.11
CA LYS A 65 8.09 -4.48 6.09
C LYS A 65 8.82 -3.71 7.18
N ILE A 66 8.18 -3.54 8.35
CA ILE A 66 8.74 -2.74 9.45
C ILE A 66 9.28 -3.67 10.54
N SER A 67 10.53 -3.46 10.93
CA SER A 67 11.18 -4.29 11.94
C SER A 67 10.48 -4.16 13.30
N GLY A 68 10.30 -5.28 13.99
CA GLY A 68 9.55 -5.34 15.26
C GLY A 68 8.02 -5.21 15.12
N GLY A 69 7.49 -5.08 13.90
CA GLY A 69 6.06 -4.98 13.62
C GLY A 69 5.46 -6.25 12.98
N SER A 70 4.16 -6.17 12.73
CA SER A 70 3.39 -7.10 11.89
C SER A 70 2.34 -6.35 11.06
N GLU A 71 1.63 -7.04 10.18
CA GLU A 71 0.51 -6.44 9.41
C GLU A 71 -0.50 -5.75 10.32
N ALA A 72 -0.74 -6.29 11.52
CA ALA A 72 -1.64 -5.68 12.50
C ALA A 72 -1.20 -4.28 12.97
N SER A 73 0.10 -3.99 12.88
CA SER A 73 0.68 -2.71 13.32
C SER A 73 0.86 -1.71 12.18
N TRP A 74 1.08 -2.16 10.94
CA TRP A 74 1.36 -1.25 9.82
C TRP A 74 0.23 -1.16 8.80
N CYS A 75 -0.68 -2.12 8.70
CA CYS A 75 -1.74 -2.04 7.69
C CYS A 75 -2.59 -0.78 7.93
N CYS A 76 -2.71 0.01 6.87
CA CYS A 76 -3.37 1.32 6.83
C CYS A 76 -2.68 2.44 7.63
N ALA A 77 -1.54 2.18 8.27
CA ALA A 77 -0.74 3.22 8.92
C ALA A 77 -0.08 4.14 7.87
N CYS A 78 0.13 5.40 8.24
CA CYS A 78 0.80 6.40 7.39
C CYS A 78 2.18 6.75 7.95
N TYR A 79 3.15 6.93 7.04
CA TYR A 79 4.53 7.26 7.38
C TYR A 79 5.01 8.44 6.54
N ALA A 80 5.71 9.38 7.17
CA ALA A 80 6.37 10.48 6.48
C ALA A 80 7.83 10.11 6.19
N LEU A 81 8.12 9.81 4.93
CA LEU A 81 9.46 9.51 4.44
C LEU A 81 10.18 10.82 4.10
N THR A 82 11.45 10.92 4.49
CA THR A 82 12.36 11.95 3.99
C THR A 82 13.50 11.26 3.27
N PHE A 83 13.64 11.49 1.97
CA PHE A 83 14.65 10.80 1.18
C PHE A 83 16.05 11.32 1.55
N THR A 84 17.01 10.41 1.74
CA THR A 84 18.37 10.75 2.21
C THR A 84 19.44 10.64 1.13
N SER A 85 19.09 10.16 -0.06
CA SER A 85 19.98 9.93 -1.21
C SER A 85 19.23 10.08 -2.54
N GLY A 86 19.96 9.93 -3.66
CA GLY A 86 19.39 10.00 -5.01
C GLY A 86 18.95 11.41 -5.44
N PRO A 87 18.28 11.54 -6.61
CA PRO A 87 17.87 12.84 -7.17
C PRO A 87 16.75 13.53 -6.38
N VAL A 88 16.09 12.81 -5.46
CA VAL A 88 14.99 13.32 -4.63
C VAL A 88 15.41 13.55 -3.18
N LYS A 89 16.71 13.51 -2.87
CA LYS A 89 17.24 13.76 -1.51
C LYS A 89 16.67 15.05 -0.92
N GLY A 90 16.18 14.98 0.31
CA GLY A 90 15.55 16.09 1.03
C GLY A 90 14.05 16.24 0.79
N LYS A 91 13.50 15.71 -0.32
CA LYS A 91 12.06 15.70 -0.56
C LYS A 91 11.35 14.74 0.39
N LYS A 92 10.06 14.97 0.57
CA LYS A 92 9.21 14.18 1.46
C LYS A 92 8.14 13.43 0.69
N MET A 93 7.81 12.24 1.16
CA MET A 93 6.65 11.49 0.68
C MET A 93 5.91 10.92 1.87
N ILE A 94 4.61 11.21 1.97
CA ILE A 94 3.75 10.58 2.97
C ILE A 94 3.05 9.40 2.32
N VAL A 95 3.22 8.20 2.88
CA VAL A 95 2.69 6.96 2.31
C VAL A 95 1.78 6.26 3.28
N GLN A 96 0.67 5.69 2.78
CA GLN A 96 -0.10 4.69 3.50
C GLN A 96 0.38 3.28 3.16
N SER A 97 0.58 2.44 4.16
CA SER A 97 0.85 1.02 3.95
C SER A 97 -0.42 0.27 3.60
N THR A 98 -0.50 -0.26 2.37
CA THR A 98 -1.65 -1.04 1.87
C THR A 98 -1.30 -2.50 1.62
N ASN A 99 -0.01 -2.84 1.65
CA ASN A 99 0.48 -4.17 1.37
C ASN A 99 1.68 -4.51 2.26
N THR A 100 2.01 -5.78 2.34
CA THR A 100 3.26 -6.29 2.91
C THR A 100 4.07 -6.92 1.78
N GLY A 101 5.34 -6.54 1.65
CA GLY A 101 6.28 -7.29 0.81
C GLY A 101 7.00 -8.32 1.68
N GLY A 102 6.70 -9.60 1.46
CA GLY A 102 7.23 -10.71 2.28
C GLY A 102 8.71 -11.00 2.06
N ASP A 103 9.23 -10.61 0.90
CA ASP A 103 10.61 -10.73 0.43
C ASP A 103 11.46 -9.48 0.72
N LEU A 104 10.86 -8.44 1.29
CA LEU A 104 11.54 -7.20 1.61
C LEU A 104 12.41 -7.37 2.86
N GLY A 105 13.57 -6.69 2.86
CA GLY A 105 14.37 -6.50 4.07
C GLY A 105 13.66 -5.65 5.14
N ASP A 106 14.29 -5.54 6.30
CA ASP A 106 13.77 -4.76 7.42
C ASP A 106 13.67 -3.26 7.08
N ASN A 107 12.59 -2.62 7.54
CA ASN A 107 12.26 -1.20 7.34
C ASN A 107 12.19 -0.77 5.86
N HIS A 108 11.80 -1.69 4.99
CA HIS A 108 11.68 -1.44 3.56
C HIS A 108 10.26 -0.98 3.21
N PHE A 109 10.20 0.10 2.43
CA PHE A 109 9.02 0.61 1.75
C PHE A 109 9.17 0.40 0.25
N ASP A 110 8.36 -0.47 -0.33
CA ASP A 110 8.22 -0.64 -1.78
C ASP A 110 7.10 0.28 -2.26
N LEU A 111 7.48 1.38 -2.93
CA LEU A 111 6.56 2.45 -3.30
C LEU A 111 5.73 2.02 -4.51
N MET A 112 4.40 2.11 -4.39
CA MET A 112 3.51 1.91 -5.53
C MET A 112 3.59 3.11 -6.46
N MET A 113 3.78 2.87 -7.77
CA MET A 113 3.99 3.89 -8.79
C MET A 113 3.06 3.66 -9.97
#